data_AF-A0A3M1GPF4-F1
#
_entry.id   AF-A0A3M1GPF4-F1
#
_cell.length_a   1.000
_cell.length_b   1.000
_cell.length_c   1.000
_cell.angle_alpha   90.00
_cell.angle_beta   90.00
_cell.angle_gamma   90.00
#
_symmetry.space_group_name_H-M   'P 1'
#
loop_
_entity.id
_entity.type
_entity.pdbx_description
1 polymer ?
#
loop_
_entity_poly.entity_id
_entity_poly.type
_entity_poly.pdbx_seq_one_letter_code
_entity_poly.pdbx_strand_id
1 'polypeptide(L)'
;MATQGGEAGAQTEAARARAFGFALEARCPQTQARAGRLVLRGREVPTPVFMPVGTCGSVKGVLPRDLRELGAQIVLGNTYHLLLRPGPEVVARAGGLARFSGWNGPMLTDSGGFQVWSLAECRTITEQGVRFKSHVDGATVWLTPERSIEVQQALGADIIMAFDECPSATCSRAEAQRAVDRTVRWLERCIRAKTREDQALFGIQQGALDPAL
;
A
#
# COMPACT_ATOMS: atom_id res chain seq x y z
N MET A 1 -39.68 14.42 -30.33
CA MET A 1 -38.49 13.64 -30.66
C MET A 1 -37.28 14.45 -30.22
N ALA A 2 -36.33 13.81 -29.53
CA ALA A 2 -35.09 14.35 -28.96
C ALA A 2 -35.23 15.24 -27.70
N THR A 3 -34.88 14.68 -26.53
CA THR A 3 -33.70 15.03 -25.71
C THR A 3 -33.74 14.23 -24.40
N GLN A 4 -33.26 12.98 -24.44
CA GLN A 4 -32.95 12.17 -23.24
C GLN A 4 -31.56 11.50 -23.34
N GLY A 5 -30.63 12.12 -24.07
CA GLY A 5 -29.30 11.57 -24.33
C GLY A 5 -28.15 12.19 -23.51
N GLY A 6 -28.42 13.15 -22.63
CA GLY A 6 -27.37 13.96 -21.98
C GLY A 6 -26.82 13.39 -20.66
N GLU A 7 -27.64 12.75 -19.84
CA GLU A 7 -27.24 12.36 -18.48
C GLU A 7 -26.45 11.04 -18.42
N ALA A 8 -26.71 10.10 -19.34
CA ALA A 8 -25.97 8.84 -19.42
C ALA A 8 -24.51 9.04 -19.90
N GLY A 9 -24.25 10.06 -20.74
CA GLY A 9 -22.91 10.40 -21.20
C GLY A 9 -22.03 11.00 -20.11
N ALA A 10 -22.59 11.90 -19.30
CA ALA A 10 -21.87 12.58 -18.22
C ALA A 10 -21.47 11.64 -17.06
N GLN A 11 -22.30 10.64 -16.74
CA GLN A 11 -21.97 9.62 -15.73
C GLN A 11 -20.90 8.64 -16.22
N THR A 12 -20.86 8.36 -17.52
CA THR A 12 -19.86 7.47 -18.15
C THR A 12 -18.49 8.15 -18.24
N GLU A 13 -18.46 9.49 -18.35
CA GLU A 13 -17.24 10.28 -18.38
C GLU A 13 -16.70 10.60 -16.97
N ALA A 14 -17.59 10.79 -15.97
CA ALA A 14 -17.19 10.93 -14.56
C ALA A 14 -16.62 9.64 -13.95
N ALA A 15 -16.99 8.48 -14.50
CA ALA A 15 -16.40 7.18 -14.16
C ALA A 15 -15.00 6.98 -14.80
N ARG A 16 -14.67 7.75 -15.85
CA ARG A 16 -13.30 7.85 -16.35
C ARG A 16 -12.53 8.83 -15.45
N ALA A 17 -11.52 8.31 -14.76
CA ALA A 17 -10.49 9.02 -13.99
C ALA A 17 -10.72 9.27 -12.47
N ARG A 18 -11.56 8.50 -11.78
CA ARG A 18 -11.37 8.39 -10.31
C ARG A 18 -10.16 7.51 -10.01
N ALA A 19 -9.08 8.15 -9.53
CA ALA A 19 -7.90 7.46 -9.03
C ALA A 19 -8.25 6.50 -7.88
N PHE A 20 -9.13 6.96 -6.98
CA PHE A 20 -9.63 6.21 -5.84
C PHE A 20 -11.11 6.52 -5.57
N GLY A 21 -11.88 5.52 -5.15
CA GLY A 21 -13.22 5.68 -4.61
C GLY A 21 -13.62 4.49 -3.76
N PHE A 22 -14.53 4.70 -2.82
CA PHE A 22 -15.13 3.63 -2.04
C PHE A 22 -16.64 3.83 -1.96
N ALA A 23 -17.42 2.82 -2.32
CA ALA A 23 -18.85 2.78 -2.19
C ALA A 23 -19.23 1.67 -1.20
N LEU A 24 -20.02 2.01 -0.19
CA LEU A 24 -20.61 1.03 0.71
C LEU A 24 -21.93 0.55 0.11
N GLU A 25 -22.07 -0.75 -0.11
CA GLU A 25 -23.23 -1.36 -0.76
C GLU A 25 -24.22 -1.96 0.25
N ALA A 26 -23.70 -2.57 1.32
CA ALA A 26 -24.54 -3.14 2.38
C ALA A 26 -23.85 -3.11 3.74
N ARG A 27 -24.68 -3.07 4.79
CA ARG A 27 -24.27 -3.30 6.19
C ARG A 27 -25.14 -4.39 6.78
N CYS A 28 -24.53 -5.28 7.54
CA CYS A 28 -25.29 -6.23 8.35
C CYS A 28 -25.97 -5.48 9.51
N PRO A 29 -27.29 -5.60 9.73
CA PRO A 29 -27.94 -4.91 10.84
C PRO A 29 -27.60 -5.50 12.21
N GLN A 30 -27.09 -6.74 12.27
CA GLN A 30 -26.74 -7.44 13.52
C GLN A 30 -25.25 -7.35 13.88
N THR A 31 -24.38 -6.99 12.93
CA THR A 31 -22.92 -6.97 13.14
C THR A 31 -22.31 -5.69 12.56
N GLN A 32 -21.00 -5.48 12.71
CA GLN A 32 -20.30 -4.37 12.06
C GLN A 32 -19.82 -4.71 10.62
N ALA A 33 -20.28 -5.83 10.05
CA ALA A 33 -19.86 -6.27 8.73
C ALA A 33 -20.39 -5.35 7.61
N ARG A 34 -19.55 -5.14 6.60
CA ARG A 34 -19.78 -4.22 5.48
C ARG A 34 -19.41 -4.91 4.19
N ALA A 35 -20.27 -4.81 3.19
CA ALA A 35 -19.95 -5.10 1.81
C ALA A 35 -19.88 -3.80 1.03
N GLY A 36 -18.89 -3.68 0.16
CA GLY A 36 -18.69 -2.46 -0.62
C GLY A 36 -17.73 -2.67 -1.77
N ARG A 37 -17.41 -1.60 -2.48
CA ARG A 37 -16.60 -1.62 -3.69
C ARG A 37 -15.55 -0.52 -3.66
N LEU A 38 -14.30 -0.91 -3.82
CA LEU A 38 -13.19 0.00 -4.07
C LEU A 38 -13.06 0.24 -5.57
N VAL A 39 -12.85 1.49 -5.97
CA VAL A 39 -12.51 1.86 -7.35
C VAL A 39 -11.07 2.33 -7.36
N LEU A 40 -10.21 1.64 -8.10
CA LEU A 40 -8.76 1.86 -8.19
C LEU A 40 -8.39 2.06 -9.65
N ARG A 41 -8.08 3.31 -10.04
CA ARG A 41 -7.83 3.68 -11.44
C ARG A 41 -8.91 3.16 -12.40
N GLY A 42 -10.18 3.31 -12.01
CA GLY A 42 -11.33 2.83 -12.78
C GLY A 42 -11.57 1.32 -12.73
N ARG A 43 -10.76 0.54 -12.00
CA ARG A 43 -11.01 -0.90 -11.76
C ARG A 43 -11.73 -1.11 -10.44
N GLU A 44 -12.70 -1.99 -10.43
CA GLU A 44 -13.49 -2.28 -9.24
C GLU A 44 -12.93 -3.48 -8.47
N VAL A 45 -12.87 -3.36 -7.15
CA VAL A 45 -12.46 -4.42 -6.22
C VAL A 45 -13.54 -4.54 -5.14
N PRO A 46 -14.34 -5.62 -5.15
CA PRO A 46 -15.31 -5.90 -4.09
C PRO A 46 -14.63 -6.04 -2.73
N THR A 47 -15.30 -5.64 -1.65
CA THR A 47 -14.85 -5.76 -0.26
C THR A 47 -15.95 -6.44 0.57
N PRO A 48 -15.61 -7.30 1.55
CA PRO A 48 -14.26 -7.63 2.05
C PRO A 48 -13.40 -8.36 1.02
N VAL A 49 -12.09 -8.11 1.04
CA VAL A 49 -11.16 -8.69 0.06
C VAL A 49 -9.94 -9.27 0.75
N PHE A 50 -9.49 -10.42 0.26
CA PHE A 50 -8.22 -11.01 0.62
C PHE A 50 -7.17 -10.66 -0.43
N MET A 51 -5.98 -10.26 0.00
CA MET A 51 -4.86 -9.90 -0.86
C MET A 51 -3.75 -10.95 -0.76
N PRO A 52 -3.52 -11.79 -1.79
CA PRO A 52 -2.32 -12.62 -1.85
C PRO A 52 -1.07 -11.75 -1.78
N VAL A 53 -0.05 -12.24 -1.07
CA VAL A 53 1.20 -11.49 -0.84
C VAL A 53 2.26 -11.91 -1.84
N GLY A 54 2.69 -10.96 -2.66
CA GLY A 54 3.81 -11.06 -3.57
C GLY A 54 5.10 -10.52 -2.96
N THR A 55 6.15 -11.35 -2.93
CA THR A 55 7.50 -10.96 -2.48
C THR A 55 8.43 -10.98 -3.68
N CYS A 56 9.28 -9.96 -3.85
CA CYS A 56 10.17 -9.84 -5.02
C CYS A 56 9.42 -9.89 -6.38
N GLY A 57 8.19 -9.38 -6.45
CA GLY A 57 7.41 -9.31 -7.68
C GLY A 57 6.69 -10.61 -8.07
N SER A 58 6.57 -11.59 -7.17
CA SER A 58 5.78 -12.81 -7.42
C SER A 58 5.10 -13.33 -6.15
N VAL A 59 3.92 -13.94 -6.32
CA VAL A 59 3.32 -14.81 -5.29
C VAL A 59 3.98 -16.17 -5.40
N LYS A 60 4.63 -16.63 -4.33
CA LYS A 60 5.49 -17.82 -4.39
C LYS A 60 4.68 -19.07 -4.75
N GLY A 61 5.15 -19.80 -5.77
CA GLY A 61 4.57 -21.07 -6.19
C GLY A 61 3.28 -20.97 -7.01
N VAL A 62 2.84 -19.75 -7.37
CA VAL A 62 1.57 -19.53 -8.08
C VAL A 62 1.82 -18.63 -9.29
N LEU A 63 1.34 -19.02 -10.47
CA LEU A 63 1.47 -18.16 -11.65
C LEU A 63 0.37 -17.08 -11.64
N PRO A 64 0.60 -15.92 -12.28
CA PRO A 64 -0.40 -14.87 -12.37
C PRO A 64 -1.75 -15.30 -12.96
N ARG A 65 -1.75 -16.32 -13.84
CA ARG A 65 -3.00 -16.90 -14.39
C ARG A 65 -3.79 -17.63 -13.31
N ASP A 66 -3.11 -18.40 -12.46
CA ASP A 66 -3.74 -19.22 -11.42
C ASP A 66 -4.33 -18.29 -10.34
N LEU A 67 -3.68 -17.16 -10.02
CA LEU A 67 -4.24 -16.13 -9.14
C LEU A 67 -5.58 -15.58 -9.66
N ARG A 68 -5.68 -15.36 -10.98
CA ARG A 68 -6.91 -14.89 -11.62
C ARG A 68 -8.00 -15.96 -11.59
N GLU A 69 -7.64 -17.22 -11.87
CA GLU A 69 -8.56 -18.36 -11.80
C GLU A 69 -9.10 -18.60 -10.38
N LEU A 70 -8.26 -18.39 -9.36
CA LEU A 70 -8.66 -18.42 -7.95
C LEU A 70 -9.49 -17.20 -7.50
N GLY A 71 -9.71 -16.23 -8.40
CA GLY A 71 -10.56 -15.07 -8.14
C GLY A 71 -9.89 -13.95 -7.33
N ALA A 72 -8.55 -13.91 -7.24
CA ALA A 72 -7.87 -12.77 -6.63
C ALA A 72 -8.25 -11.46 -7.34
N GLN A 73 -8.57 -10.42 -6.57
CA GLN A 73 -9.01 -9.12 -7.12
C GLN A 73 -7.92 -8.04 -6.97
N ILE A 74 -6.99 -8.24 -6.05
CA ILE A 74 -5.89 -7.33 -5.73
C ILE A 74 -4.75 -8.12 -5.09
N VAL A 75 -3.51 -7.72 -5.34
CA VAL A 75 -2.29 -8.36 -4.80
C VAL A 75 -1.49 -7.35 -4.00
N LEU A 76 -0.95 -7.78 -2.85
CA LEU A 76 -0.01 -6.98 -2.07
C LEU A 76 1.42 -7.24 -2.56
N GLY A 77 2.15 -6.21 -2.98
CA GLY A 77 3.56 -6.27 -3.30
C GLY A 77 4.43 -5.77 -2.15
N ASN A 78 5.46 -6.52 -1.78
CA ASN A 78 6.37 -6.07 -0.73
C ASN A 78 7.42 -5.08 -1.24
N THR A 79 7.37 -3.82 -0.77
CA THR A 79 8.24 -2.71 -1.14
C THR A 79 9.68 -2.91 -0.68
N TYR A 80 9.91 -3.44 0.52
CA TYR A 80 11.27 -3.58 1.05
C TYR A 80 12.10 -4.53 0.18
N HIS A 81 11.53 -5.66 -0.24
CA HIS A 81 12.26 -6.58 -1.11
C HIS A 81 12.53 -5.97 -2.49
N LEU A 82 11.53 -5.30 -3.07
CA LEU A 82 11.64 -4.66 -4.38
C LEU A 82 12.59 -3.46 -4.38
N LEU A 83 12.68 -2.75 -3.26
CA LEU A 83 13.65 -1.67 -3.01
C LEU A 83 15.08 -2.20 -3.11
N LEU A 84 15.37 -3.33 -2.47
CA LEU A 84 16.70 -3.92 -2.44
C LEU A 84 17.06 -4.60 -3.76
N ARG A 85 16.12 -5.35 -4.33
CA ARG A 85 16.32 -6.08 -5.58
C ARG A 85 14.98 -6.38 -6.26
N PRO A 86 14.79 -6.01 -7.54
CA PRO A 86 15.78 -5.50 -8.49
C PRO A 86 16.05 -3.98 -8.39
N GLY A 87 15.39 -3.28 -7.46
CA GLY A 87 15.39 -1.82 -7.38
C GLY A 87 14.17 -1.22 -8.09
N PRO A 88 13.60 -0.12 -7.54
CA PRO A 88 12.38 0.48 -8.07
C PRO A 88 12.54 1.03 -9.49
N GLU A 89 13.74 1.46 -9.87
CA GLU A 89 14.04 2.02 -11.20
C GLU A 89 13.91 0.95 -12.30
N VAL A 90 14.30 -0.29 -12.00
CA VAL A 90 14.14 -1.43 -12.91
C VAL A 90 12.67 -1.78 -13.09
N VAL A 91 11.90 -1.81 -11.99
CA VAL A 91 10.46 -2.08 -12.02
C VAL A 91 9.71 -0.98 -12.78
N ALA A 92 10.07 0.28 -12.53
CA ALA A 92 9.48 1.43 -13.23
C ALA A 92 9.73 1.34 -14.75
N ARG A 93 10.97 1.04 -15.17
CA ARG A 93 11.33 0.83 -16.58
C ARG A 93 10.58 -0.34 -17.24
N ALA A 94 10.25 -1.37 -16.46
CA ALA A 94 9.43 -2.48 -16.93
C ALA A 94 7.93 -2.12 -17.07
N GLY A 95 7.54 -0.89 -16.75
CA GLY A 95 6.16 -0.39 -16.81
C GLY A 95 5.38 -0.56 -15.51
N GLY A 96 6.07 -0.64 -14.37
CA GLY A 96 5.48 -0.76 -13.04
C GLY A 96 5.28 -2.21 -12.59
N LEU A 97 4.96 -2.39 -11.31
CA LEU A 97 4.95 -3.69 -10.63
C LEU A 97 3.90 -4.65 -11.19
N ALA A 98 2.73 -4.15 -11.58
CA ALA A 98 1.67 -4.97 -12.16
C ALA A 98 2.11 -5.62 -13.49
N ARG A 99 2.84 -4.87 -14.33
CA ARG A 99 3.39 -5.37 -15.59
C ARG A 99 4.62 -6.25 -15.36
N PHE A 100 5.51 -5.82 -14.46
CA PHE A 100 6.72 -6.57 -14.10
C PHE A 100 6.41 -7.97 -13.54
N SER A 101 5.36 -8.10 -12.73
CA SER A 101 4.91 -9.38 -12.16
C SER A 101 4.04 -10.22 -13.10
N GLY A 102 3.54 -9.66 -14.20
CA GLY A 102 2.55 -10.29 -15.07
C GLY A 102 1.14 -10.40 -14.47
N TRP A 103 0.89 -9.83 -13.29
CA TRP A 103 -0.42 -9.79 -12.63
C TRP A 103 -1.43 -8.96 -13.43
N ASN A 104 -1.02 -7.77 -13.89
CA ASN A 104 -1.83 -6.80 -14.64
C ASN A 104 -3.16 -6.37 -13.98
N GLY A 105 -3.40 -6.72 -12.71
CA GLY A 105 -4.56 -6.27 -11.93
C GLY A 105 -4.20 -5.19 -10.90
N PRO A 106 -5.16 -4.79 -10.05
CA PRO A 106 -4.93 -3.88 -8.94
C PRO A 106 -3.86 -4.38 -7.98
N MET A 107 -3.04 -3.45 -7.46
CA MET A 107 -1.99 -3.75 -6.50
C MET A 107 -1.97 -2.77 -5.33
N LEU A 108 -1.63 -3.29 -4.15
CA LEU A 108 -1.24 -2.52 -2.98
C LEU A 108 0.24 -2.74 -2.70
N THR A 109 0.99 -1.72 -2.31
CA THR A 109 2.35 -1.88 -1.77
C THR A 109 2.40 -1.51 -0.31
N ASP A 110 3.08 -2.31 0.51
CA ASP A 110 3.38 -1.93 1.90
C ASP A 110 4.45 -0.81 1.95
N SER A 111 4.62 -0.18 3.12
CA SER A 111 5.57 0.93 3.29
C SER A 111 7.03 0.46 3.39
N GLY A 112 7.25 -0.84 3.62
CA GLY A 112 8.52 -1.45 3.99
C GLY A 112 8.89 -1.30 5.48
N GLY A 113 8.16 -0.50 6.26
CA GLY A 113 8.45 -0.22 7.67
C GLY A 113 8.44 -1.48 8.55
N PHE A 114 7.45 -2.35 8.37
CA PHE A 114 7.34 -3.59 9.14
C PHE A 114 8.50 -4.56 8.89
N GLN A 115 9.01 -4.66 7.65
CA GLN A 115 10.13 -5.56 7.38
C GLN A 115 11.45 -5.05 7.99
N VAL A 116 11.66 -3.74 7.97
CA VAL A 116 12.74 -3.12 8.74
C VAL A 116 12.55 -3.38 10.25
N TRP A 117 11.30 -3.47 10.72
CA TRP A 117 10.99 -3.86 12.10
C TRP A 117 11.31 -5.34 12.42
N SER A 118 11.05 -6.25 11.49
CA SER A 118 11.36 -7.69 11.69
C SER A 118 12.86 -7.99 11.75
N LEU A 119 13.72 -7.08 11.27
CA LEU A 119 15.18 -7.22 11.25
C LEU A 119 15.85 -6.47 12.42
N ALA A 120 15.36 -6.72 13.64
CA ALA A 120 15.65 -5.96 14.86
C ALA A 120 17.13 -5.73 15.20
N GLU A 121 18.02 -6.63 14.82
CA GLU A 121 19.43 -6.57 15.24
C GLU A 121 20.26 -5.52 14.49
N CYS A 122 19.80 -5.04 13.34
CA CYS A 122 20.59 -4.17 12.46
C CYS A 122 19.86 -2.89 12.06
N ARG A 123 19.10 -2.23 12.97
CA ARG A 123 18.45 -0.95 12.64
C ARG A 123 18.64 0.18 13.66
N THR A 124 18.56 1.41 13.16
CA THR A 124 18.48 2.63 13.97
C THR A 124 17.31 3.46 13.49
N ILE A 125 16.33 3.67 14.37
CA ILE A 125 15.16 4.52 14.12
C ILE A 125 15.44 5.91 14.68
N THR A 126 15.26 6.94 13.87
CA THR A 126 15.30 8.34 14.30
C THR A 126 14.09 9.08 13.76
N GLU A 127 13.88 10.34 14.15
CA GLU A 127 12.78 11.15 13.60
C GLU A 127 12.85 11.27 12.07
N GLN A 128 14.04 11.17 11.48
CA GLN A 128 14.20 11.34 10.03
C GLN A 128 13.84 10.09 9.22
N GLY A 129 13.88 8.91 9.83
CA GLY A 129 13.64 7.62 9.16
C GLY A 129 14.39 6.47 9.84
N VAL A 130 14.61 5.39 9.10
CA VAL A 130 15.25 4.17 9.60
C VAL A 130 16.45 3.78 8.77
N ARG A 131 17.61 3.60 9.44
CA ARG A 131 18.82 2.99 8.85
C ARG A 131 18.80 1.52 9.14
N PHE A 132 19.10 0.69 8.14
CA PHE A 132 19.27 -0.74 8.33
C PHE A 132 20.29 -1.33 7.37
N LYS A 133 20.77 -2.55 7.65
CA LYS A 133 21.61 -3.31 6.71
C LYS A 133 20.75 -4.18 5.79
N SER A 134 21.01 -4.10 4.49
CA SER A 134 20.44 -4.96 3.48
C SER A 134 20.82 -6.42 3.74
N HIS A 135 19.83 -7.30 3.75
CA HIS A 135 20.04 -8.75 3.85
C HIS A 135 20.57 -9.38 2.55
N VAL A 136 20.64 -8.62 1.46
CA VAL A 136 21.10 -9.10 0.15
C VAL A 136 22.62 -8.99 0.03
N ASP A 137 23.19 -7.88 0.48
CA ASP A 137 24.59 -7.50 0.25
C ASP A 137 25.26 -6.80 1.45
N GLY A 138 24.54 -6.59 2.55
CA GLY A 138 25.05 -5.92 3.75
C GLY A 138 25.14 -4.39 3.64
N ALA A 139 24.76 -3.80 2.51
CA ALA A 139 24.79 -2.35 2.32
C ALA A 139 23.89 -1.63 3.33
N THR A 140 24.31 -0.45 3.80
CA THR A 140 23.46 0.36 4.68
C THR A 140 22.43 1.11 3.84
N VAL A 141 21.16 0.89 4.15
CA VAL A 141 20.02 1.51 3.48
C VAL A 141 19.38 2.52 4.43
N TRP A 142 19.04 3.68 3.88
CA TRP A 142 18.33 4.75 4.59
C TRP A 142 16.93 4.90 4.02
N LEU A 143 15.92 4.56 4.83
CA LEU A 143 14.53 4.64 4.43
C LEU A 143 13.80 5.70 5.25
N THR A 144 13.41 6.77 4.58
CA THR A 144 12.59 7.86 5.15
C THR A 144 11.16 7.79 4.63
N PRO A 145 10.20 8.50 5.26
CA PRO A 145 8.87 8.70 4.69
C PRO A 145 8.87 9.11 3.21
N GLU A 146 9.73 10.05 2.83
CA GLU A 146 9.84 10.54 1.45
C GLU A 146 10.35 9.45 0.50
N ARG A 147 11.42 8.74 0.89
CA ARG A 147 11.97 7.67 0.07
C ARG A 147 11.00 6.50 -0.07
N SER A 148 10.27 6.14 0.99
CA SER A 148 9.24 5.09 0.91
C SER A 148 8.15 5.46 -0.10
N ILE A 149 7.68 6.71 -0.09
CA ILE A 149 6.69 7.20 -1.06
C ILE A 149 7.27 7.24 -2.47
N GLU A 150 8.49 7.75 -2.66
CA GLU A 150 9.17 7.75 -3.96
C GLU A 150 9.26 6.34 -4.57
N VAL A 151 9.68 5.36 -3.77
CA VAL A 151 9.80 3.95 -4.18
C VAL A 151 8.44 3.40 -4.58
N GLN A 152 7.41 3.57 -3.74
CA GLN A 152 6.07 3.07 -4.05
C GLN A 152 5.44 3.76 -5.28
N GLN A 153 5.76 5.04 -5.51
CA GLN A 153 5.37 5.75 -6.73
C GLN A 153 6.07 5.20 -7.98
N ALA A 154 7.33 4.83 -7.88
CA ALA A 154 8.07 4.19 -8.97
C ALA A 154 7.58 2.76 -9.25
N LEU A 155 7.22 2.00 -8.20
CA LEU A 155 6.58 0.69 -8.35
C LEU A 155 5.19 0.80 -9.01
N GLY A 156 4.50 1.92 -8.84
CA GLY A 156 3.27 2.23 -9.57
C GLY A 156 2.04 1.44 -9.13
N ALA A 157 2.02 0.94 -7.89
CA ALA A 157 0.85 0.28 -7.30
C ALA A 157 -0.38 1.22 -7.23
N ASP A 158 -1.59 0.68 -7.12
CA ASP A 158 -2.80 1.50 -7.05
C ASP A 158 -3.05 2.07 -5.64
N ILE A 159 -2.68 1.31 -4.61
CA ILE A 159 -2.67 1.74 -3.21
C ILE A 159 -1.24 1.69 -2.69
N ILE A 160 -0.80 2.77 -2.05
CA ILE A 160 0.49 2.86 -1.37
C ILE A 160 0.26 3.10 0.13
N MET A 161 1.06 2.49 0.98
CA MET A 161 0.94 2.65 2.43
C MET A 161 1.88 3.75 2.93
N ALA A 162 1.40 4.60 3.83
CA ALA A 162 2.24 5.58 4.51
C ALA A 162 3.33 4.88 5.33
N PHE A 163 4.50 5.52 5.45
CA PHE A 163 5.58 5.01 6.28
C PHE A 163 5.27 5.24 7.75
N ASP A 164 5.47 4.20 8.56
CA ASP A 164 5.07 4.16 9.95
C ASP A 164 6.14 3.51 10.84
N GLU A 165 6.01 3.70 12.15
CA GLU A 165 6.76 2.95 13.13
C GLU A 165 5.83 1.97 13.83
N CYS A 166 6.10 0.67 13.64
CA CYS A 166 5.38 -0.39 14.31
C CYS A 166 6.07 -0.70 15.66
N PRO A 167 5.48 -0.34 16.81
CA PRO A 167 6.02 -0.74 18.11
C PRO A 167 5.71 -2.23 18.39
N SER A 168 6.45 -2.85 19.32
CA SER A 168 6.08 -4.18 19.82
C SER A 168 4.69 -4.15 20.44
N ALA A 169 3.88 -5.21 20.23
CA ALA A 169 2.59 -5.35 20.89
C ALA A 169 2.70 -5.35 22.43
N THR A 170 3.86 -5.74 22.96
CA THR A 170 4.16 -5.80 24.40
C THR A 170 4.98 -4.61 24.91
N CYS A 171 5.14 -3.55 24.10
CA CYS A 171 5.87 -2.36 24.54
C CYS A 171 5.12 -1.61 25.66
N SER A 172 5.83 -0.75 26.37
CA SER A 172 5.21 0.14 27.35
C SER A 172 4.29 1.16 26.65
N ARG A 173 3.27 1.65 27.36
CA ARG A 173 2.40 2.74 26.87
C ARG A 173 3.21 3.96 26.38
N ALA A 174 4.29 4.30 27.07
CA ALA A 174 5.15 5.42 26.69
C ALA A 174 5.88 5.17 25.36
N GLU A 175 6.29 3.93 25.08
CA GLU A 175 6.86 3.55 23.77
C GLU A 175 5.81 3.57 22.67
N ALA A 176 4.62 3.01 22.93
CA ALA A 176 3.50 3.03 21.99
C ALA A 176 3.12 4.47 21.61
N GLN A 177 2.97 5.37 22.60
CA GLN A 177 2.68 6.78 22.36
C GLN A 177 3.75 7.43 21.47
N ARG A 178 5.04 7.20 21.75
CA ARG A 178 6.11 7.77 20.91
C ARG A 178 6.05 7.28 19.46
N ALA A 179 5.71 6.00 19.25
CA ALA A 179 5.55 5.42 17.92
C ALA A 179 4.32 5.98 17.20
N VAL A 180 3.20 6.17 17.91
CA VAL A 180 2.01 6.85 17.39
C VAL A 180 2.35 8.27 16.96
N ASP A 181 2.95 9.07 17.85
CA ASP A 181 3.30 10.46 17.58
C ASP A 181 4.24 10.58 16.37
N ARG A 182 5.23 9.69 16.27
CA ARG A 182 6.15 9.64 15.12
C ARG A 182 5.43 9.21 13.85
N THR A 183 4.55 8.21 13.91
CA THR A 183 3.75 7.76 12.76
C THR A 183 2.85 8.86 12.22
N VAL A 184 2.25 9.69 13.08
CA VAL A 184 1.45 10.85 12.65
C VAL A 184 2.32 11.88 11.93
N ARG A 185 3.48 12.25 12.50
CA ARG A 185 4.42 13.19 11.83
C ARG A 185 4.97 12.63 10.51
N TRP A 186 5.21 11.33 10.45
CA TRP A 186 5.64 10.66 9.22
C TRP A 186 4.54 10.59 8.17
N LEU A 187 3.28 10.40 8.58
CA LEU A 187 2.14 10.48 7.67
C LEU A 187 2.04 11.85 7.00
N GLU A 188 2.22 12.95 7.74
CA GLU A 188 2.24 14.30 7.15
C GLU A 188 3.35 14.44 6.10
N ARG A 189 4.54 13.90 6.37
CA ARG A 189 5.65 13.88 5.43
C ARG A 189 5.33 13.04 4.20
N CYS A 190 4.71 11.87 4.37
CA CYS A 190 4.26 11.04 3.26
C CYS A 190 3.23 11.75 2.38
N ILE A 191 2.26 12.44 2.98
CA ILE A 191 1.25 13.24 2.26
C ILE A 191 1.95 14.31 1.41
N ARG A 192 2.93 15.04 1.98
CA ARG A 192 3.69 16.06 1.25
C ARG A 192 4.58 15.50 0.15
N ALA A 193 5.16 14.32 0.36
CA ALA A 193 6.05 13.67 -0.60
C ALA A 193 5.32 13.02 -1.78
N LYS A 194 4.03 12.73 -1.62
CA LYS A 194 3.21 12.10 -2.65
C LYS A 194 2.84 13.11 -3.72
N THR A 195 3.19 12.81 -4.96
CA THR A 195 2.98 13.69 -6.12
C THR A 195 2.04 13.07 -7.15
N ARG A 196 1.91 11.73 -7.19
CA ARG A 196 1.04 11.00 -8.10
C ARG A 196 -0.40 10.97 -7.61
N GLU A 197 -1.30 11.60 -8.33
CA GLU A 197 -2.74 11.63 -7.99
C GLU A 197 -3.45 10.31 -8.29
N ASP A 198 -2.88 9.48 -9.18
CA ASP A 198 -3.45 8.21 -9.62
C ASP A 198 -3.26 7.04 -8.64
N GLN A 199 -2.62 7.28 -7.50
CA GLN A 199 -2.41 6.30 -6.43
C GLN A 199 -3.13 6.75 -5.15
N ALA A 200 -3.79 5.83 -4.46
CA ALA A 200 -4.35 6.08 -3.14
C ALA A 200 -3.26 5.97 -2.06
N LEU A 201 -3.27 6.83 -1.05
CA LEU A 201 -2.39 6.73 0.12
C LEU A 201 -3.21 6.31 1.35
N PHE A 202 -2.85 5.19 1.94
CA PHE A 202 -3.49 4.69 3.17
C PHE A 202 -2.59 4.98 4.38
N GLY A 203 -3.19 5.59 5.41
CA GLY A 203 -2.55 5.75 6.71
C GLY A 203 -2.58 4.46 7.52
N ILE A 204 -1.68 4.33 8.49
CA ILE A 204 -1.60 3.20 9.41
C ILE A 204 -1.87 3.72 10.80
N GLN A 205 -2.96 3.27 11.42
CA GLN A 205 -3.22 3.53 12.83
C GLN A 205 -2.27 2.66 13.66
N GLN A 206 -1.57 3.30 14.60
CA GLN A 206 -0.75 2.63 15.62
C GLN A 206 -1.38 2.81 17.00
N GLY A 207 -0.78 2.22 18.04
CA GLY A 207 -1.29 2.24 19.42
C GLY A 207 -1.01 0.96 20.22
N ALA A 208 -0.38 -0.04 19.59
CA ALA A 208 -0.13 -1.36 20.17
C ALA A 208 -1.44 -1.98 20.72
N LEU A 209 -1.48 -2.38 21.99
CA LEU A 209 -2.66 -2.95 22.64
C LEU A 209 -3.43 -1.93 23.50
N ASP A 210 -3.08 -0.64 23.41
CA ASP A 210 -3.71 0.41 24.22
C ASP A 210 -4.86 1.07 23.45
N PRO A 211 -6.12 0.88 23.85
CA PRO A 211 -7.29 1.42 23.13
C PRO A 211 -7.43 2.94 23.23
N ALA A 212 -6.66 3.60 24.10
CA ALA A 212 -6.71 5.05 24.26
C ALA A 212 -5.67 5.80 23.39
N LEU A 213 -4.85 5.07 22.63
CA LEU A 213 -3.82 5.60 21.73
C LEU A 213 -4.23 5.58 20.26
#